data_AF-A0A812UXI0-F1
#
_entry.id   AF-A0A812UXI0-F1
#
_cell.length_a   1.000
_cell.length_b   1.000
_cell.length_c   1.000
_cell.angle_alpha   90.00
_cell.angle_beta   90.00
_cell.angle_gamma   90.00
#
_symmetry.space_group_name_H-M   'P 1'
#
loop_
_entity.id
_entity.type
_entity.pdbx_description
1 polymer ?
#
loop_
_entity_poly.entity_id
_entity_poly.type
_entity_poly.pdbx_seq_one_letter_code
_entity_poly.pdbx_strand_id
1 'polypeptide(L)'
;MKSEPEPRKLDKEAAAGWLQQAECELKTVEALLRHALYSPTVFHAQQVVELALKSAMLRTCGLVTEEVTGSTSHDLVGFYARLVSATPTTDAEKDAMEAIPGSQEEVAWLKRAYLAARYPNACSAGNLPAHEYSQDDATHARQLAQSFFEWSKHLSDLPSPEHAPARRVSVPQESDGELPTLFRFEQSRPSFAPLPRAPQQTLPGGPGMQQSSVTNRAPAPPPLEAPTARSALPNEATTSLTNG
;
A
#
# COMPACT_ATOMS: atom_id res chain seq x y z
N MET A 1 -16.89 21.22 25.00
CA MET A 1 -17.96 20.47 24.31
C MET A 1 -17.30 19.36 23.53
N LYS A 2 -17.67 18.09 23.73
CA LYS A 2 -17.17 17.00 22.89
C LYS A 2 -17.98 17.04 21.59
N SER A 3 -17.32 17.22 20.45
CA SER A 3 -17.98 17.05 19.15
C SER A 3 -18.52 15.62 19.06
N GLU A 4 -19.72 15.46 18.53
CA GLU A 4 -20.24 14.13 18.22
C GLU A 4 -19.31 13.45 17.21
N PRO A 5 -19.06 12.12 17.35
CA PRO A 5 -18.22 11.39 16.43
C PRO A 5 -18.83 11.39 15.02
N GLU A 6 -18.03 11.67 13.99
CA GLU A 6 -18.48 11.59 12.60
C GLU A 6 -18.97 10.16 12.29
N PRO A 7 -20.12 10.00 11.60
CA PRO A 7 -20.61 8.69 11.23
C PRO A 7 -19.70 8.01 10.21
N ARG A 8 -19.54 6.70 10.34
CA ARG A 8 -18.79 5.88 9.39
C ARG A 8 -19.58 5.70 8.09
N LYS A 9 -18.93 5.90 6.96
CA LYS A 9 -19.56 5.84 5.64
C LYS A 9 -19.13 4.59 4.90
N LEU A 10 -20.11 3.86 4.37
CA LEU A 10 -19.89 2.80 3.40
C LEU A 10 -19.76 3.40 2.01
N ASP A 11 -18.78 2.95 1.25
CA ASP A 11 -18.55 3.38 -0.12
C ASP A 11 -17.99 2.22 -0.95
N LYS A 12 -18.90 1.45 -1.56
CA LYS A 12 -18.55 0.26 -2.34
C LYS A 12 -17.83 0.61 -3.65
N GLU A 13 -18.09 1.78 -4.21
CA GLU A 13 -17.44 2.23 -5.45
C GLU A 13 -15.98 2.62 -5.15
N ALA A 14 -15.76 3.44 -4.12
CA ALA A 14 -14.41 3.74 -3.66
C ALA A 14 -13.67 2.46 -3.28
N ALA A 15 -14.32 1.56 -2.52
CA ALA A 15 -13.71 0.28 -2.12
C ALA A 15 -13.16 -0.53 -3.31
N ALA A 16 -13.87 -0.56 -4.45
CA ALA A 16 -13.39 -1.21 -5.65
C ALA A 16 -12.13 -0.55 -6.22
N GLY A 17 -12.08 0.79 -6.23
CA GLY A 17 -10.90 1.55 -6.63
C GLY A 17 -9.69 1.29 -5.71
N TRP A 18 -9.89 1.24 -4.39
CA TRP A 18 -8.84 0.88 -3.43
C TRP A 18 -8.31 -0.54 -3.66
N LEU A 19 -9.18 -1.51 -3.95
CA LEU A 19 -8.77 -2.88 -4.23
C LEU A 19 -7.99 -2.99 -5.55
N GLN A 20 -8.42 -2.26 -6.58
CA GLN A 20 -7.71 -2.21 -7.85
C GLN A 20 -6.30 -1.61 -7.68
N GLN A 21 -6.18 -0.54 -6.89
CA GLN A 21 -4.85 0.02 -6.57
C GLN A 21 -4.00 -0.99 -5.80
N ALA A 22 -4.58 -1.74 -4.85
CA ALA A 22 -3.86 -2.79 -4.12
C ALA A 22 -3.30 -3.86 -5.06
N GLU A 23 -4.04 -4.24 -6.10
CA GLU A 23 -3.57 -5.17 -7.14
C GLU A 23 -2.38 -4.61 -7.93
N CYS A 24 -2.42 -3.33 -8.29
CA CYS A 24 -1.31 -2.65 -8.97
C CYS A 24 -0.04 -2.58 -8.09
N GLU A 25 -0.20 -2.27 -6.80
CA GLU A 25 0.90 -2.29 -5.84
C GLU A 25 1.48 -3.70 -5.68
N LEU A 26 0.64 -4.74 -5.64
CA LEU A 26 1.10 -6.12 -5.51
C LEU A 26 1.92 -6.58 -6.72
N LYS A 27 1.50 -6.20 -7.94
CA LYS A 27 2.31 -6.43 -9.16
C LYS A 27 3.66 -5.70 -9.09
N THR A 28 3.69 -4.54 -8.47
CA THR A 28 4.92 -3.76 -8.23
C THR A 28 5.84 -4.45 -7.22
N VAL A 29 5.30 -4.96 -6.11
CA VAL A 29 6.03 -5.79 -5.13
C VAL A 29 6.72 -6.97 -5.81
N GLU A 30 6.00 -7.69 -6.68
CA GLU A 30 6.56 -8.84 -7.39
C GLU A 30 7.67 -8.44 -8.37
N ALA A 31 7.53 -7.31 -9.05
CA ALA A 31 8.57 -6.80 -9.95
C ALA A 31 9.83 -6.41 -9.18
N LEU A 32 9.70 -5.66 -8.09
CA LEU A 32 10.82 -5.20 -7.28
C LEU A 32 11.59 -6.36 -6.64
N LEU A 33 10.87 -7.37 -6.14
CA LEU A 33 11.49 -8.56 -5.54
C LEU A 33 12.34 -9.33 -6.55
N ARG A 34 11.89 -9.47 -7.82
CA ARG A 34 12.68 -10.10 -8.90
C ARG A 34 13.97 -9.36 -9.20
N HIS A 35 14.03 -8.05 -8.93
CA HIS A 35 15.22 -7.22 -9.13
C HIS A 35 16.05 -7.03 -7.86
N ALA A 36 15.78 -7.79 -6.80
CA ALA A 36 16.46 -7.69 -5.51
C ALA A 36 16.36 -6.28 -4.87
N LEU A 37 15.30 -5.54 -5.15
CA LEU A 37 15.03 -4.23 -4.57
C LEU A 37 14.19 -4.38 -3.29
N TYR A 38 14.81 -4.91 -2.24
CA TYR A 38 14.11 -5.35 -1.03
C TYR A 38 13.40 -4.23 -0.28
N SER A 39 14.08 -3.10 -0.07
CA SER A 39 13.49 -1.97 0.66
C SER A 39 12.26 -1.37 -0.03
N PRO A 40 12.31 -1.05 -1.35
CA PRO A 40 11.11 -0.74 -2.11
C PRO A 40 10.03 -1.84 -2.05
N THR A 41 10.42 -3.12 -2.10
CA THR A 41 9.47 -4.24 -2.00
C THR A 41 8.67 -4.18 -0.70
N VAL A 42 9.33 -3.99 0.44
CA VAL A 42 8.68 -3.87 1.76
C VAL A 42 7.77 -2.64 1.83
N PHE A 43 8.20 -1.51 1.28
CA PHE A 43 7.37 -0.30 1.18
C PHE A 43 6.07 -0.56 0.41
N HIS A 44 6.16 -1.09 -0.81
CA HIS A 44 4.99 -1.36 -1.64
C HIS A 44 4.10 -2.46 -1.02
N ALA A 45 4.68 -3.45 -0.34
CA ALA A 45 3.92 -4.46 0.39
C ALA A 45 3.06 -3.84 1.52
N GLN A 46 3.61 -2.86 2.26
CA GLN A 46 2.81 -2.12 3.25
C GLN A 46 1.64 -1.38 2.58
N GLN A 47 1.86 -0.75 1.42
CA GLN A 47 0.80 -0.08 0.67
C GLN A 47 -0.31 -1.06 0.25
N VAL A 48 0.02 -2.26 -0.25
CA VAL A 48 -0.97 -3.30 -0.56
C VAL A 48 -1.86 -3.60 0.64
N VAL A 49 -1.27 -3.80 1.83
CA VAL A 49 -2.03 -4.12 3.05
C VAL A 49 -2.94 -2.95 3.45
N GLU A 50 -2.44 -1.70 3.40
CA GLU A 50 -3.25 -0.51 3.70
C GLU A 50 -4.46 -0.38 2.76
N LEU A 51 -4.22 -0.48 1.46
CA LEU A 51 -5.24 -0.36 0.42
C LEU A 51 -6.27 -1.49 0.53
N ALA A 52 -5.82 -2.72 0.76
CA ALA A 52 -6.68 -3.90 0.93
C ALA A 52 -7.57 -3.77 2.19
N LEU A 53 -7.02 -3.29 3.30
CA LEU A 53 -7.76 -3.02 4.54
C LEU A 53 -8.78 -1.90 4.34
N LYS A 54 -8.40 -0.77 3.73
CA LYS A 54 -9.33 0.33 3.44
C LYS A 54 -10.47 -0.12 2.53
N SER A 55 -10.16 -0.87 1.49
CA SER A 55 -11.18 -1.47 0.62
C SER A 55 -12.15 -2.34 1.41
N ALA A 56 -11.63 -3.20 2.30
CA ALA A 56 -12.44 -4.06 3.17
C ALA A 56 -13.37 -3.27 4.05
N MET A 57 -12.83 -2.28 4.77
CA MET A 57 -13.61 -1.49 5.69
C MET A 57 -14.66 -0.63 4.98
N LEU A 58 -14.33 0.00 3.85
CA LEU A 58 -15.27 0.83 3.09
C LEU A 58 -16.50 0.04 2.58
N ARG A 59 -16.37 -1.25 2.27
CA ARG A 59 -17.49 -2.05 1.77
C ARG A 59 -18.33 -2.72 2.87
N THR A 60 -17.78 -2.90 4.07
CA THR A 60 -18.44 -3.66 5.16
C THR A 60 -18.83 -2.78 6.34
N CYS A 61 -17.87 -2.12 6.99
CA CYS A 61 -18.05 -1.52 8.31
C CYS A 61 -17.82 0.01 8.37
N GLY A 62 -17.41 0.59 7.23
CA GLY A 62 -17.28 2.02 6.98
C GLY A 62 -16.03 2.67 7.58
N LEU A 63 -15.60 3.75 6.93
CA LEU A 63 -14.53 4.63 7.40
C LEU A 63 -15.08 6.04 7.64
N VAL A 64 -14.45 6.79 8.54
CA VAL A 64 -14.68 8.24 8.66
C VAL A 64 -13.74 8.99 7.72
N THR A 65 -14.05 10.25 7.41
CA THR A 65 -13.27 11.05 6.43
C THR A 65 -11.79 11.13 6.81
N GLU A 66 -11.48 11.28 8.10
CA GLU A 66 -10.11 11.34 8.62
C GLU A 66 -9.30 10.06 8.36
N GLU A 67 -9.96 8.89 8.36
CA GLU A 67 -9.33 7.59 8.11
C GLU A 67 -9.11 7.32 6.61
N VAL A 68 -9.79 8.07 5.73
CA VAL A 68 -9.63 7.94 4.28
C VAL A 68 -8.58 8.92 3.77
N THR A 69 -8.70 10.20 4.13
CA THR A 69 -7.88 11.29 3.56
C THR A 69 -7.11 12.12 4.60
N GLY A 70 -7.32 11.86 5.89
CA GLY A 70 -6.76 12.66 6.97
C GLY A 70 -5.43 12.14 7.53
N SER A 71 -5.07 12.65 8.70
CA SER A 71 -3.84 12.31 9.42
C SER A 71 -3.79 10.85 9.89
N THR A 72 -4.95 10.23 10.12
CA THR A 72 -5.06 8.82 10.52
C THR A 72 -5.20 7.88 9.33
N SER A 73 -5.12 8.38 8.10
CA SER A 73 -5.27 7.56 6.90
C SER A 73 -4.22 6.46 6.76
N HIS A 74 -3.09 6.56 7.46
CA HIS A 74 -2.02 5.55 7.44
C HIS A 74 -1.94 4.73 8.74
N ASP A 75 -3.00 4.72 9.56
CA ASP A 75 -3.01 3.99 10.83
C ASP A 75 -3.34 2.49 10.67
N LEU A 76 -2.44 1.77 10.00
CA LEU A 76 -2.59 0.35 9.70
C LEU A 76 -2.90 -0.51 10.94
N VAL A 77 -2.22 -0.22 12.05
CA VAL A 77 -2.39 -0.93 13.33
C VAL A 77 -3.76 -0.65 13.92
N GLY A 78 -4.23 0.60 13.87
CA GLY A 78 -5.58 0.96 14.32
C GLY A 78 -6.68 0.29 13.51
N PHE A 79 -6.52 0.23 12.18
CA PHE A 79 -7.46 -0.49 11.31
C PHE A 79 -7.50 -1.98 11.62
N TYR A 80 -6.33 -2.62 11.70
CA TYR A 80 -6.24 -4.04 12.02
C TYR A 80 -6.82 -4.35 13.40
N ALA A 81 -6.43 -3.60 14.44
CA ALA A 81 -6.92 -3.77 15.80
C ALA A 81 -8.44 -3.64 15.88
N ARG A 82 -9.03 -2.69 15.14
CA ARG A 82 -10.49 -2.54 15.06
C ARG A 82 -11.15 -3.76 14.46
N LEU A 83 -10.60 -4.33 13.38
CA LEU A 83 -11.17 -5.50 12.73
C LEU A 83 -11.12 -6.73 13.64
N VAL A 84 -9.97 -7.03 14.24
CA VAL A 84 -9.82 -8.24 15.07
C VAL A 84 -10.53 -8.14 16.42
N SER A 85 -10.83 -6.92 16.90
CA SER A 85 -11.53 -6.70 18.17
C SER A 85 -13.04 -6.51 18.01
N ALA A 86 -13.55 -6.50 16.78
CA ALA A 86 -14.98 -6.37 16.54
C ALA A 86 -15.74 -7.59 17.07
N THR A 87 -17.02 -7.42 17.41
CA THR A 87 -17.87 -8.52 17.86
C THR A 87 -18.73 -8.97 16.67
N PRO A 88 -18.51 -10.18 16.11
CA PRO A 88 -19.34 -10.68 15.03
C PRO A 88 -20.76 -10.94 15.54
N THR A 89 -21.74 -10.62 14.71
CA THR A 89 -23.18 -10.84 14.93
C THR A 89 -23.70 -12.03 14.12
N THR A 90 -22.97 -12.43 13.08
CA THR A 90 -23.26 -13.59 12.23
C THR A 90 -22.08 -14.56 12.17
N ASP A 91 -22.34 -15.83 11.84
CA ASP A 91 -21.29 -16.82 11.64
C ASP A 91 -20.38 -16.44 10.46
N ALA A 92 -20.93 -15.87 9.39
CA ALA A 92 -20.15 -15.41 8.23
C ALA A 92 -19.17 -14.28 8.60
N GLU A 93 -19.59 -13.33 9.45
CA GLU A 93 -18.71 -12.29 9.99
C GLU A 93 -17.59 -12.88 10.86
N LYS A 94 -17.91 -13.89 11.67
CA LYS A 94 -16.94 -14.58 12.51
C LYS A 94 -15.89 -15.29 11.65
N ASP A 95 -16.32 -16.06 10.66
CA ASP A 95 -15.42 -16.77 9.73
C ASP A 95 -14.52 -15.77 8.97
N ALA A 96 -15.09 -14.66 8.52
CA ALA A 96 -14.36 -13.59 7.84
C ALA A 96 -13.29 -12.92 8.72
N MET A 97 -13.58 -12.76 10.02
CA MET A 97 -12.63 -12.25 11.01
C MET A 97 -11.52 -13.24 11.36
N GLU A 98 -11.85 -14.52 11.53
CA GLU A 98 -10.86 -15.59 11.76
C GLU A 98 -9.92 -15.79 10.56
N ALA A 99 -10.39 -15.44 9.36
CA ALA A 99 -9.60 -15.47 8.13
C ALA A 99 -8.74 -14.21 7.89
N ILE A 100 -8.75 -13.21 8.79
CA ILE A 100 -7.90 -12.02 8.65
C ILE A 100 -6.42 -12.46 8.66
N PRO A 101 -5.63 -12.15 7.63
CA PRO A 101 -4.24 -12.59 7.55
C PRO A 101 -3.32 -11.87 8.54
N GLY A 102 -2.27 -12.57 8.95
CA GLY A 102 -1.19 -12.02 9.76
C GLY A 102 -1.55 -11.82 11.24
N SER A 103 -0.65 -11.17 11.94
CA SER A 103 -0.72 -10.85 13.36
C SER A 103 -0.57 -9.35 13.59
N GLN A 104 -0.94 -8.91 14.79
CA GLN A 104 -0.77 -7.51 15.17
C GLN A 104 0.72 -7.08 15.14
N GLU A 105 1.64 -8.00 15.45
CA GLU A 105 3.08 -7.74 15.41
C GLU A 105 3.60 -7.54 13.98
N GLU A 106 3.17 -8.38 13.04
CA GLU A 106 3.53 -8.25 11.62
C GLU A 106 2.98 -6.96 11.00
N VAL A 107 1.74 -6.61 11.31
CA VAL A 107 1.12 -5.35 10.86
C VAL A 107 1.84 -4.14 11.44
N ALA A 108 2.22 -4.20 12.73
CA ALA A 108 3.01 -3.14 13.37
C ALA A 108 4.42 -3.04 12.78
N TRP A 109 5.04 -4.17 12.42
CA TRP A 109 6.31 -4.19 11.72
C TRP A 109 6.21 -3.49 10.34
N LEU A 110 5.20 -3.83 9.53
CA LEU A 110 4.96 -3.15 8.25
C LEU A 110 4.75 -1.64 8.41
N LYS A 111 3.97 -1.21 9.42
CA LYS A 111 3.76 0.22 9.70
C LYS A 111 5.07 0.95 9.98
N ARG A 112 5.96 0.38 10.80
CA ARG A 112 7.30 0.97 11.02
C ARG A 112 8.12 0.95 9.74
N ALA A 113 8.01 -0.12 8.96
CA ALA A 113 8.79 -0.31 7.76
C ALA A 113 8.51 0.75 6.67
N TYR A 114 7.30 1.29 6.62
CA TYR A 114 6.92 2.39 5.71
C TYR A 114 7.90 3.58 5.74
N LEU A 115 8.31 4.03 6.94
CA LEU A 115 9.24 5.15 7.07
C LEU A 115 10.69 4.71 6.84
N ALA A 116 11.09 3.60 7.45
CA ALA A 116 12.46 3.09 7.35
C ALA A 116 12.84 2.69 5.91
N ALA A 117 11.89 2.24 5.09
CA ALA A 117 12.13 1.93 3.68
C ALA A 117 12.37 3.18 2.79
N ARG A 118 12.19 4.39 3.33
CA ARG A 118 12.28 5.64 2.56
C ARG A 118 13.28 6.63 3.11
N TYR A 119 13.41 6.69 4.43
CA TYR A 119 14.14 7.75 5.09
C TYR A 119 15.30 7.19 5.93
N PRO A 120 16.56 7.60 5.67
CA PRO A 120 17.72 7.12 6.42
C PRO A 120 17.61 7.35 7.93
N ASN A 121 17.00 8.47 8.34
CA ASN A 121 16.83 8.76 9.76
C ASN A 121 15.87 7.79 10.45
N ALA A 122 15.00 7.07 9.74
CA ALA A 122 14.09 6.08 10.29
C ALA A 122 14.64 4.63 10.23
N CYS A 123 15.81 4.44 9.60
CA CYS A 123 16.49 3.14 9.56
C CYS A 123 17.17 2.83 10.91
N SER A 124 17.51 1.56 11.10
CA SER A 124 18.39 1.14 12.19
C SER A 124 19.71 1.90 12.15
N ALA A 125 20.27 2.22 13.32
CA ALA A 125 21.29 3.26 13.51
C ALA A 125 22.43 3.23 12.45
N GLY A 126 22.35 4.16 11.50
CA GLY A 126 23.36 4.40 10.46
C GLY A 126 23.11 3.73 9.11
N ASN A 127 22.06 2.91 8.97
CA ASN A 127 21.71 2.28 7.71
C ASN A 127 21.12 3.27 6.70
N LEU A 128 21.28 2.93 5.42
CA LEU A 128 20.51 3.52 4.34
C LEU A 128 19.29 2.64 4.04
N PRO A 129 18.17 3.20 3.58
CA PRO A 129 16.98 2.42 3.27
C PRO A 129 17.26 1.22 2.36
N ALA A 130 18.14 1.38 1.37
CA ALA A 130 18.52 0.32 0.43
C ALA A 130 19.18 -0.92 1.10
N HIS A 131 19.65 -0.81 2.34
CA HIS A 131 20.32 -1.86 3.08
C HIS A 131 19.58 -2.27 4.36
N GLU A 132 18.43 -1.65 4.66
CA GLU A 132 17.68 -1.91 5.89
C GLU A 132 16.99 -3.29 5.88
N TYR A 133 16.63 -3.80 4.70
CA TYR A 133 15.86 -5.03 4.56
C TYR A 133 16.59 -6.10 3.75
N SER A 134 16.47 -7.34 4.21
CA SER A 134 16.98 -8.53 3.54
C SER A 134 15.99 -9.07 2.50
N GLN A 135 16.43 -10.10 1.77
CA GLN A 135 15.56 -10.87 0.87
C GLN A 135 14.43 -11.57 1.64
N ASP A 136 14.71 -12.06 2.85
CA ASP A 136 13.73 -12.77 3.68
C ASP A 136 12.64 -11.80 4.15
N ASP A 137 13.02 -10.59 4.57
CA ASP A 137 12.07 -9.53 4.94
C ASP A 137 11.16 -9.17 3.76
N ALA A 138 11.74 -8.97 2.57
CA ALA A 138 10.97 -8.64 1.37
C ALA A 138 10.05 -9.79 0.93
N THR A 139 10.49 -11.03 1.07
CA THR A 139 9.70 -12.22 0.76
C THR A 139 8.53 -12.37 1.74
N HIS A 140 8.79 -12.17 3.03
CA HIS A 140 7.77 -12.19 4.07
C HIS A 140 6.74 -11.07 3.86
N ALA A 141 7.18 -9.83 3.61
CA ALA A 141 6.29 -8.72 3.30
C ALA A 141 5.40 -9.01 2.08
N ARG A 142 5.97 -9.60 1.01
CA ARG A 142 5.20 -10.01 -0.18
C ARG A 142 4.14 -11.05 0.15
N GLN A 143 4.46 -12.06 0.95
CA GLN A 143 3.50 -13.10 1.35
C GLN A 143 2.35 -12.52 2.16
N LEU A 144 2.65 -11.60 3.08
CA LEU A 144 1.65 -10.92 3.88
C LEU A 144 0.74 -10.05 3.01
N ALA A 145 1.32 -9.22 2.14
CA ALA A 145 0.60 -8.40 1.16
C ALA A 145 -0.33 -9.22 0.26
N GLN A 146 0.15 -10.34 -0.28
CA GLN A 146 -0.65 -11.26 -1.10
C GLN A 146 -1.84 -11.81 -0.30
N SER A 147 -1.62 -12.22 0.95
CA SER A 147 -2.66 -12.79 1.79
C SER A 147 -3.76 -11.77 2.09
N PHE A 148 -3.39 -10.54 2.45
CA PHE A 148 -4.35 -9.44 2.66
C PHE A 148 -5.13 -9.08 1.41
N PHE A 149 -4.48 -9.07 0.25
CA PHE A 149 -5.13 -8.82 -1.03
C PHE A 149 -6.19 -9.91 -1.33
N GLU A 150 -5.83 -11.18 -1.23
CA GLU A 150 -6.76 -12.30 -1.49
C GLU A 150 -7.90 -12.36 -0.48
N TRP A 151 -7.62 -12.12 0.80
CA TRP A 151 -8.64 -11.99 1.82
C TRP A 151 -9.61 -10.86 1.48
N SER A 152 -9.12 -9.66 1.20
CA SER A 152 -9.97 -8.52 0.88
C SER A 152 -10.77 -8.75 -0.41
N LYS A 153 -10.20 -9.43 -1.40
CA LYS A 153 -10.91 -9.73 -2.65
C LYS A 153 -12.12 -10.64 -2.45
N HIS A 154 -12.05 -11.62 -1.54
CA HIS A 154 -13.11 -12.62 -1.32
C HIS A 154 -14.03 -12.30 -0.14
N LEU A 155 -13.73 -11.26 0.63
CA LEU A 155 -14.49 -10.88 1.80
C LEU A 155 -15.87 -10.33 1.42
N SER A 156 -16.91 -11.01 1.89
CA SER A 156 -18.31 -10.63 1.69
C SER A 156 -18.81 -9.62 2.73
N ASP A 157 -18.44 -9.79 4.00
CA ASP A 157 -18.97 -8.99 5.11
C ASP A 157 -18.02 -8.91 6.32
N LEU A 158 -18.19 -7.90 7.18
CA LEU A 158 -17.51 -7.72 8.47
C LEU A 158 -18.44 -6.99 9.46
N PRO A 159 -18.30 -7.25 10.76
CA PRO A 159 -19.13 -6.59 11.76
C PRO A 159 -18.95 -5.07 11.75
N SER A 160 -20.08 -4.37 11.85
CA SER A 160 -20.07 -2.93 12.04
C SER A 160 -19.57 -2.60 13.47
N PRO A 161 -18.57 -1.71 13.62
CA PRO A 161 -17.98 -1.37 14.91
C PRO A 161 -18.98 -0.69 15.87
N GLU A 162 -20.11 -0.19 15.38
CA GLU A 162 -21.17 0.39 16.22
C GLU A 162 -21.89 -0.64 17.10
N HIS A 163 -21.82 -1.93 16.72
CA HIS A 163 -22.44 -3.03 17.47
C HIS A 163 -21.50 -3.63 18.51
N ALA A 164 -20.24 -3.18 18.59
CA ALA A 164 -19.36 -3.61 19.66
C ALA A 164 -19.97 -3.11 20.99
N PRO A 165 -20.32 -4.01 21.94
CA PRO A 165 -20.66 -3.57 23.28
C PRO A 165 -19.49 -2.72 23.76
N ALA A 166 -19.77 -1.58 24.41
CA ALA A 166 -18.78 -0.60 24.86
C ALA A 166 -17.82 -1.19 25.91
N ARG A 167 -17.03 -2.17 25.51
CA ARG A 167 -15.92 -2.71 26.26
C ARG A 167 -14.81 -1.73 25.98
N ARG A 168 -14.51 -0.88 26.97
CA ARG A 168 -13.27 -0.12 26.98
C ARG A 168 -12.15 -1.14 26.82
N VAL A 169 -11.66 -1.30 25.59
CA VAL A 169 -10.33 -1.83 25.39
C VAL A 169 -9.48 -0.76 26.04
N SER A 170 -8.97 -1.08 27.23
CA SER A 170 -7.82 -0.39 27.78
C SER A 170 -6.73 -0.62 26.76
N VAL A 171 -6.66 0.24 25.74
CA VAL A 171 -5.46 0.37 24.92
C VAL A 171 -4.38 0.51 25.99
N PRO A 172 -3.42 -0.43 26.10
CA PRO A 172 -2.27 -0.23 26.94
C PRO A 172 -1.79 1.14 26.50
N GLN A 173 -1.92 2.13 27.40
CA GLN A 173 -1.36 3.43 27.17
C GLN A 173 0.08 3.08 26.80
N GLU A 174 0.43 3.24 25.52
CA GLU A 174 1.82 3.22 25.14
C GLU A 174 2.39 4.26 26.10
N SER A 175 3.07 3.78 27.14
CA SER A 175 4.03 4.60 27.81
C SER A 175 4.79 5.16 26.64
N ASP A 176 4.80 6.48 26.51
CA ASP A 176 5.80 7.19 25.74
C ASP A 176 7.15 6.69 26.26
N GLY A 177 7.52 5.48 25.87
CA GLY A 177 8.86 4.96 25.91
C GLY A 177 9.49 5.92 24.95
N GLU A 178 10.10 6.95 25.54
CA GLU A 178 10.83 7.98 24.86
C GLU A 178 11.56 7.27 23.72
N LEU A 179 11.04 7.41 22.50
CA LEU A 179 11.90 7.27 21.34
C LEU A 179 13.10 8.15 21.70
N PRO A 180 14.34 7.63 21.62
CA PRO A 180 15.51 8.41 22.01
C PRO A 180 15.32 9.80 21.43
N THR A 181 15.51 10.83 22.26
CA THR A 181 15.12 12.24 22.05
C THR A 181 15.62 12.84 20.72
N LEU A 182 16.40 12.07 19.95
CA LEU A 182 16.73 12.20 18.54
C LEU A 182 15.54 12.22 17.55
N PHE A 183 14.31 11.84 17.94
CA PHE A 183 13.13 11.89 17.05
C PHE A 183 12.09 12.94 17.41
N ARG A 184 12.43 13.95 18.21
CA ARG A 184 11.63 15.18 18.22
C ARG A 184 11.92 15.94 16.93
N PHE A 185 11.11 15.69 15.91
CA PHE A 185 11.03 16.54 14.72
C PHE A 185 10.48 17.91 15.17
N GLU A 186 11.33 18.74 15.78
CA GLU A 186 11.10 20.17 15.69
C GLU A 186 11.04 20.47 14.20
N GLN A 187 9.91 20.99 13.75
CA GLN A 187 9.80 21.71 12.48
C GLN A 187 10.61 23.01 12.55
N SER A 188 11.85 22.93 12.98
CA SER A 188 12.89 23.87 12.67
C SER A 188 13.05 23.80 11.16
N ARG A 189 12.23 24.59 10.46
CA ARG A 189 12.46 24.94 9.07
C ARG A 189 13.94 25.25 8.99
N PRO A 190 14.75 24.52 8.20
CA PRO A 190 16.08 25.00 7.91
C PRO A 190 15.89 26.43 7.41
N SER A 191 16.45 27.39 8.16
CA SER A 191 16.65 28.73 7.65
C SER A 191 17.67 28.58 6.53
N PHE A 192 17.18 28.21 5.35
CA PHE A 192 17.94 28.33 4.14
C PHE A 192 18.15 29.82 3.99
N ALA A 193 19.35 30.27 4.38
CA ALA A 193 19.84 31.53 3.89
C ALA A 193 19.60 31.53 2.37
N PRO A 194 18.95 32.57 1.80
CA PRO A 194 18.70 32.61 0.38
C PRO A 194 20.02 32.36 -0.34
N LEU A 195 20.03 31.34 -1.20
CA LEU A 195 21.22 31.04 -2.01
C LEU A 195 21.67 32.35 -2.67
N PRO A 196 22.99 32.66 -2.66
CA PRO A 196 23.49 33.83 -3.36
C PRO A 196 22.99 33.77 -4.79
N ARG A 197 22.33 34.85 -5.23
CA ARG A 197 21.84 34.98 -6.60
C ARG A 197 22.99 34.64 -7.53
N ALA A 198 22.82 33.58 -8.34
CA ALA A 198 23.78 33.27 -9.38
C ALA A 198 23.99 34.55 -10.22
N PRO A 199 25.25 34.93 -10.52
CA PRO A 199 25.50 36.09 -11.37
C PRO A 199 24.75 35.87 -12.69
N GLN A 200 23.92 36.85 -13.05
CA GLN A 200 23.26 36.85 -14.35
C GLN A 200 24.36 36.93 -15.40
N GLN A 201 24.70 35.79 -16.00
CA GLN A 201 25.49 35.77 -17.21
C GLN A 201 24.60 36.35 -18.31
N THR A 202 24.86 37.61 -18.64
CA THR A 202 24.43 38.22 -19.89
C THR A 202 25.05 37.43 -21.03
N LEU A 203 24.26 36.55 -21.65
CA LEU A 203 24.67 35.87 -22.86
C LEU A 203 24.89 36.93 -23.96
N PRO A 204 26.04 36.93 -24.65
CA PRO A 204 26.26 37.80 -25.79
C PRO A 204 25.28 37.43 -26.91
N GLY A 205 24.62 38.44 -27.47
CA GLY A 205 23.64 38.30 -28.54
C GLY A 205 24.21 37.56 -29.74
N GLY A 206 23.67 36.37 -29.99
CA GLY A 206 23.93 35.61 -31.20
C GLY A 206 23.13 36.17 -32.39
N PRO A 207 23.70 36.16 -33.61
CA PRO A 207 23.01 36.63 -34.81
C PRO A 207 21.83 35.73 -35.17
N GLY A 208 20.75 36.35 -35.65
CA GLY A 208 19.43 35.76 -35.87
C GLY A 208 19.44 34.47 -36.69
N MET A 209 18.95 33.40 -36.05
CA MET A 209 18.57 32.16 -36.71
C MET A 209 17.13 32.29 -37.20
N GLN A 210 16.95 32.21 -38.52
CA GLN A 210 15.65 32.19 -39.18
C GLN A 210 14.85 30.97 -38.69
N GLN A 211 13.65 31.24 -38.16
CA GLN A 211 12.70 30.21 -37.74
C GLN A 211 12.20 29.46 -38.98
N SER A 212 12.71 28.26 -39.19
CA SER A 212 12.12 27.30 -40.11
C SER A 212 10.93 26.63 -39.41
N SER A 213 9.74 26.83 -39.94
CA SER A 213 8.49 26.23 -39.49
C SER A 213 8.50 24.72 -39.74
N VAL A 214 8.97 23.95 -38.75
CA VAL A 214 8.83 22.50 -38.74
C VAL A 214 7.39 22.16 -38.39
N THR A 215 6.63 21.69 -39.38
CA THR A 215 5.29 21.14 -39.18
C THR A 215 5.41 19.82 -38.45
N ASN A 216 5.01 19.80 -37.17
CA ASN A 216 4.89 18.58 -36.38
C ASN A 216 3.73 17.73 -36.92
N ARG A 217 4.03 16.87 -37.89
CA ARG A 217 3.13 15.79 -38.30
C ARG A 217 3.61 14.52 -37.59
N ALA A 218 2.80 14.04 -36.64
CA ALA A 218 3.07 12.78 -35.94
C ALA A 218 3.24 11.65 -36.97
N PRO A 219 4.23 10.75 -36.80
CA PRO A 219 4.39 9.59 -37.67
C PRO A 219 3.17 8.68 -37.53
N ALA A 220 2.69 8.16 -38.66
CA ALA A 220 1.59 7.22 -38.69
C ALA A 220 1.95 5.94 -37.90
N PRO A 221 1.00 5.34 -37.17
CA PRO A 221 1.23 4.09 -36.48
C PRO A 221 1.58 2.97 -37.47
N PRO A 222 2.46 2.03 -37.09
CA PRO A 222 2.78 0.87 -37.92
C PRO A 222 1.53 0.00 -38.16
N PRO A 223 1.45 -0.69 -39.31
CA PRO A 223 0.34 -1.58 -39.60
C PRO A 223 0.29 -2.75 -38.60
N LEU A 224 -0.92 -3.08 -38.15
CA LEU A 224 -1.22 -4.26 -37.35
C LEU A 224 -0.84 -5.52 -38.14
N GLU A 225 0.18 -6.24 -37.66
CA GLU A 225 0.51 -7.56 -38.18
C GLU A 225 -0.65 -8.52 -37.90
N ALA A 226 -1.10 -9.20 -38.95
CA ALA A 226 -2.16 -10.19 -38.88
C ALA A 226 -1.72 -11.41 -38.03
N PRO A 227 -2.64 -12.05 -37.29
CA PRO A 227 -2.31 -13.20 -36.47
C PRO A 227 -1.86 -14.39 -37.34
N THR A 228 -0.59 -14.77 -37.22
CA THR A 228 -0.09 -16.06 -37.69
C THR A 228 -0.78 -17.19 -36.94
N ALA A 229 -1.63 -17.93 -37.66
CA ALA A 229 -2.17 -19.21 -37.22
C ALA A 229 -1.02 -20.17 -36.90
N ARG A 230 -0.85 -20.53 -35.63
CA ARG A 230 0.01 -21.64 -35.21
C ARG A 230 -0.85 -22.79 -34.70
N SER A 231 -0.98 -23.75 -35.60
CA SER A 231 -0.83 -25.20 -35.41
C SER A 231 -1.43 -25.80 -34.13
N ALA A 232 -2.56 -26.49 -34.34
CA ALA A 232 -3.06 -27.53 -33.45
C ALA A 232 -1.98 -28.60 -33.20
N LEU A 233 -1.77 -28.94 -31.93
CA LEU A 233 -1.06 -30.15 -31.51
C LEU A 233 -2.07 -31.30 -31.35
N PRO A 234 -1.65 -32.54 -31.62
CA PRO A 234 -2.53 -33.71 -31.59
C PRO A 234 -2.84 -34.18 -30.16
N ASN A 235 -4.09 -34.65 -30.00
CA ASN A 235 -4.57 -35.49 -28.90
C ASN A 235 -3.75 -36.78 -28.83
N GLU A 236 -3.19 -37.11 -27.67
CA GLU A 236 -2.72 -38.47 -27.39
C GLU A 236 -3.33 -39.04 -26.09
N ALA A 237 -3.79 -40.28 -26.25
CA ALA A 237 -3.85 -41.37 -25.29
C ALA A 237 -4.90 -41.32 -24.15
N THR A 238 -6.10 -41.77 -24.52
CA THR A 238 -6.93 -42.66 -23.70
C THR A 238 -6.10 -43.82 -23.16
N THR A 239 -5.99 -43.95 -21.83
CA THR A 239 -5.57 -45.22 -21.21
C THR A 239 -6.71 -45.73 -20.35
N SER A 240 -7.41 -46.73 -20.87
CA SER A 240 -8.35 -47.56 -20.12
C SER A 240 -7.54 -48.49 -19.20
N LEU A 241 -7.76 -48.40 -17.90
CA LEU A 241 -7.33 -49.40 -16.93
C LEU A 241 -8.58 -50.12 -16.43
N THR A 242 -8.87 -51.24 -17.08
CA THR A 242 -9.61 -52.38 -16.54
C THR A 242 -8.61 -53.31 -15.85
N ASN A 243 -8.93 -53.73 -14.62
CA ASN A 243 -8.55 -54.94 -13.90
C ASN A 243 -8.58 -54.59 -12.40
N GLY A 244 -9.20 -55.33 -11.50
CA GLY A 244 -9.88 -56.62 -11.53
C GLY A 244 -10.27 -56.93 -10.09
#